data_AF-A0A177YJ75-F1
#
_entry.id   AF-A0A177YJ75-F1
#
_cell.length_a   1.000
_cell.length_b   1.000
_cell.length_c   1.000
_cell.angle_alpha   90.00
_cell.angle_beta   90.00
_cell.angle_gamma   90.00
#
_symmetry.space_group_name_H-M   'P 1'
#
loop_
_entity.id
_entity.type
_entity.pdbx_description
1 polymer ?
#
loop_
_entity_poly.entity_id
_entity_poly.type
_entity_poly.pdbx_seq_one_letter_code
_entity_poly.pdbx_strand_id
1 'polypeptide(L)' 'MGLDDKISNKAEDLGGKAKEAAGSATGDRDLEAEGKGDQASSAIKDAGEKIKDAASTVKDKLTGH' A
#
# COMPACT_ATOMS: atom_id res chain seq x y z
N MET A 1 9.95 -11.40 -10.92
CA MET A 1 9.14 -10.28 -10.39
C MET A 1 9.33 -9.09 -11.31
N GLY A 2 8.62 -9.08 -12.43
CA GLY A 2 8.83 -8.14 -13.52
C GLY A 2 7.51 -7.47 -13.86
N LEU A 3 7.57 -6.18 -14.18
CA LEU A 3 6.54 -5.30 -14.77
C LEU A 3 5.10 -5.36 -14.20
N ASP A 4 4.45 -6.51 -14.18
CA ASP A 4 3.10 -6.75 -13.69
C ASP A 4 2.92 -6.31 -12.23
N ASP A 5 3.84 -6.68 -11.33
CA ASP A 5 3.81 -6.21 -9.92
C ASP A 5 3.89 -4.68 -9.81
N LYS A 6 4.77 -4.05 -10.60
CA LYS A 6 4.95 -2.59 -10.55
C LYS A 6 3.77 -1.84 -11.16
N ILE A 7 3.16 -2.42 -12.19
CA ILE A 7 1.95 -1.89 -12.82
C ILE A 7 0.77 -2.03 -11.86
N SER A 8 0.60 -3.19 -11.21
CA SER A 8 -0.48 -3.41 -10.25
C SER A 8 -0.39 -2.43 -9.08
N ASN A 9 0.81 -2.26 -8.50
CA ASN A 9 0.99 -1.32 -7.39
C ASN A 9 0.73 0.14 -7.81
N LYS A 10 1.13 0.54 -9.03
CA LYS A 10 0.80 1.85 -9.57
C LYS A 10 -0.67 2.02 -9.92
N ALA A 11 -1.34 0.95 -10.35
CA ALA A 11 -2.75 0.96 -10.70
C ALA A 11 -3.64 1.07 -9.45
N GLU A 12 -3.29 0.40 -8.36
CA GLU A 12 -3.93 0.60 -7.05
C GLU A 12 -3.73 2.03 -6.54
N ASP A 13 -2.52 2.58 -6.62
CA ASP A 13 -2.22 3.96 -6.19
C ASP A 13 -2.99 5.01 -7.03
N LEU A 14 -3.07 4.79 -8.34
CA LEU A 14 -3.88 5.60 -9.26
C LEU A 14 -5.37 5.44 -9.01
N GLY A 15 -5.84 4.22 -8.75
CA GLY A 15 -7.23 3.91 -8.46
C GLY A 15 -7.70 4.58 -7.18
N GLY A 16 -6.92 4.51 -6.10
CA GLY A 16 -7.22 5.17 -4.83
C GLY A 16 -7.30 6.69 -4.98
N LYS A 17 -6.34 7.29 -5.70
CA LYS A 17 -6.35 8.74 -6.00
C LYS A 17 -7.52 9.15 -6.89
N ALA A 18 -7.88 8.30 -7.85
CA ALA A 18 -9.04 8.52 -8.70
C ALA A 18 -10.35 8.44 -7.91
N LYS A 19 -10.48 7.49 -6.97
CA LYS A 19 -11.63 7.41 -6.04
C LYS A 19 -11.71 8.63 -5.13
N GLU A 20 -10.59 9.07 -4.55
CA GLU A 20 -10.54 10.31 -3.75
C GLU A 20 -10.96 11.54 -4.55
N ALA A 21 -10.41 11.70 -5.75
CA ALA A 21 -10.72 12.84 -6.61
C ALA A 21 -12.18 12.80 -7.10
N ALA A 22 -12.67 11.63 -7.48
CA ALA A 22 -14.05 11.43 -7.89
C ALA A 22 -15.01 11.71 -6.73
N GLY A 23 -14.79 11.12 -5.56
CA GLY A 23 -15.59 11.35 -4.36
C GLY A 23 -15.58 12.81 -3.91
N SER A 24 -14.41 13.48 -3.97
CA SER A 24 -14.31 14.92 -3.68
C SER A 24 -15.11 15.76 -4.68
N ALA A 25 -15.08 15.40 -5.96
CA ALA A 25 -15.75 16.14 -7.03
C ALA A 25 -17.27 15.92 -7.06
N THR A 26 -17.73 14.72 -6.72
CA THR A 26 -19.16 14.35 -6.69
C THR A 26 -19.79 14.54 -5.32
N GLY A 27 -19.01 14.85 -4.28
CA GLY A 27 -19.46 14.95 -2.89
C GLY A 27 -19.76 13.60 -2.24
N ASP A 28 -19.24 12.52 -2.82
CA ASP A 28 -19.49 11.14 -2.43
C ASP A 28 -18.44 10.69 -1.40
N ARG A 29 -18.84 10.71 -0.12
CA ARG A 29 -17.94 10.46 1.01
C ARG A 29 -17.43 9.03 1.06
N ASP A 30 -18.19 8.08 0.53
CA ASP A 30 -17.80 6.68 0.46
C ASP A 30 -16.62 6.48 -0.50
N LEU A 31 -16.68 7.09 -1.69
CA LEU A 31 -15.56 7.07 -2.66
C LEU A 31 -14.30 7.76 -2.11
N GLU A 32 -14.45 8.88 -1.41
CA GLU A 32 -13.31 9.56 -0.78
C GLU A 32 -12.70 8.69 0.34
N ALA A 33 -13.54 8.08 1.17
CA ALA A 33 -13.10 7.23 2.26
C ALA A 33 -12.43 5.94 1.76
N GLU A 34 -12.94 5.32 0.70
CA GLU A 34 -12.32 4.16 0.05
C GLU A 34 -10.91 4.50 -0.45
N GLY A 35 -10.74 5.60 -1.19
CA GLY A 35 -9.43 5.98 -1.72
C GLY A 35 -8.40 6.28 -0.61
N LYS A 36 -8.82 6.93 0.48
CA LYS A 36 -7.97 7.14 1.67
C LYS A 36 -7.67 5.84 2.41
N GLY A 37 -8.63 4.93 2.50
CA GLY A 37 -8.50 3.62 3.14
C GLY A 37 -7.52 2.71 2.39
N ASP A 38 -7.57 2.71 1.06
CA ASP A 38 -6.63 1.99 0.19
C ASP A 38 -5.19 2.52 0.39
N GLN A 39 -5.00 3.85 0.44
CA GLN A 39 -3.68 4.44 0.70
C GLN A 39 -3.14 4.12 2.09
N ALA A 40 -3.99 4.20 3.12
CA ALA A 40 -3.60 3.89 4.49
C ALA A 40 -3.22 2.41 4.64
N SER A 41 -4.00 1.51 4.03
CA SER A 41 -3.73 0.07 4.05
C SER A 41 -2.41 -0.27 3.36
N SER A 42 -2.14 0.33 2.18
CA SER A 42 -0.87 0.15 1.49
C SER A 42 0.31 0.66 2.30
N ALA A 43 0.21 1.86 2.91
CA ALA A 43 1.26 2.38 3.78
C ALA A 43 1.54 1.48 5.00
N ILE A 44 0.50 0.92 5.62
CA ILE A 44 0.62 -0.04 6.73
C ILE A 44 1.28 -1.33 6.24
N LYS A 45 0.89 -1.83 5.07
CA LYS A 45 1.43 -3.06 4.49
C LYS A 45 2.93 -2.91 4.17
N ASP A 46 3.31 -1.82 3.51
CA ASP A 46 4.71 -1.46 3.25
C ASP A 46 5.55 -1.34 4.53
N ALA A 47 5.00 -0.68 5.57
CA ALA A 47 5.67 -0.56 6.85
C ALA A 47 5.81 -1.91 7.56
N GLY A 48 4.76 -2.74 7.54
CA GLY A 48 4.75 -4.08 8.12
C GLY A 48 5.73 -5.03 7.42
N GLU A 49 5.80 -4.99 6.09
CA GLU A 49 6.76 -5.76 5.31
C GLU A 49 8.20 -5.33 5.60
N LYS A 50 8.49 -4.03 5.68
CA LYS A 50 9.82 -3.53 6.08
C LYS A 50 10.21 -3.94 7.50
N ILE A 51 9.28 -3.86 8.46
CA ILE A 51 9.52 -4.29 9.84
C ILE A 51 9.78 -5.79 9.89
N LYS A 52 8.99 -6.59 9.17
CA LYS A 52 9.17 -8.04 9.09
C LYS A 52 10.49 -8.40 8.44
N ASP A 53 10.88 -7.72 7.37
CA ASP A 53 12.15 -7.94 6.67
C ASP A 53 13.35 -7.58 7.55
N ALA A 54 13.30 -6.45 8.25
CA ALA A 54 14.31 -6.05 9.23
C ALA A 54 14.38 -7.01 10.41
N ALA A 55 13.24 -7.43 10.95
CA ALA A 55 13.17 -8.41 12.04
C ALA A 55 13.69 -9.78 11.59
N SER A 56 13.37 -10.21 10.36
CA SER A 56 13.86 -11.46 9.80
C SER A 56 15.36 -11.39 9.56
N THR A 57 15.89 -10.26 9.06
CA THR A 57 17.33 -10.03 8.88
C THR A 57 18.09 -10.03 10.21
N VAL A 58 17.54 -9.37 11.24
CA VAL A 58 18.14 -9.35 12.58
C VAL A 58 18.08 -10.74 13.21
N LYS A 59 16.94 -11.42 13.10
CA LYS A 59 16.77 -12.80 13.59
C LYS A 59 17.75 -13.75 12.90
N ASP A 60 17.87 -13.69 11.58
CA ASP A 60 18.77 -14.53 10.77
C ASP A 60 20.24 -14.34 11.18
N LYS A 61 20.68 -13.08 11.33
CA LYS A 61 22.01 -12.75 11.88
C LYS A 61 22.25 -13.25 13.31
N LEU A 62 21.21 -13.32 14.12
CA LEU A 62 21.29 -13.78 15.52
C LEU A 62 21.18 -15.30 15.65
N THR A 63 20.42 -15.97 14.78
CA THR A 63 20.20 -17.42 14.83
C THR A 63 21.21 -18.23 14.03
N GLY A 64 22.03 -17.57 13.20
CA GLY A 64 23.23 -18.14 12.60
C GLY A 64 22.93 -19.23 11.56
N HIS A 65 22.85 -18.81 10.30
CA HIS A 65 23.20 -19.64 9.15
C HIS A 65 24.09 -18.85 8.18
#